data_AF-Q8IUW3-F1
#
_entry.id   AF-Q8IUW3-F1
#
_cell.length_a   1.000
_cell.length_b   1.000
_cell.length_c   1.000
_cell.angle_alpha   90.00
_cell.angle_beta   90.00
_cell.angle_gamma   90.00
#
_symmetry.space_group_name_H-M   'P 1'
#
loop_
_entity.id
_entity.type
_entity.pdbx_description
1 polymer ?
#
loop_
_entity_poly.entity_id
_entity_poly.type
_entity_poly.pdbx_seq_one_letter_code
_entity_poly.pdbx_strand_id
1 'polypeptide(L)'
;MGSSSLSEDYRQCLERELRRGRAGVCGDPSLRAVLWQILVEDFDLHGALQDDALALLTDGLWGRADLAPALRGLARAFELLELAAVHLYLLPWRKEFTTIKTFSGGYVHVLKGVLSDDLLLKSFQKMGYVRRDSHRLMVTALPPACQLVQVALGCFALRLECEILGEVLAQLGTSVLPAEELLQARRASGDVASCVAWLQQRLAQDEEPPPLPPRGSPAAYRAPLDLYRDLQEDEGSEDASLYGEPSPGPDSPPAELAYRPPLWEQSAKLWGTGGRAWEPPAEELPQASSPPYGALEEGLEPEPSAFSFLSLRRELSRPGDLATPESSAAASPRRIRAEGVPASAYRSVSEPPGYQAHSCLSPGALPTLCCDTCRQLHAAHCAALPACRPGHSLRVLLGDAQRRLWLQRAQMDTLLYNSPGARP
;
A
#
# COMPACT_ATOMS: atom_id res chain seq x y z
N MET A 1 -8.29 19.16 -15.82
CA MET A 1 -9.08 18.55 -14.74
C MET A 1 -8.59 19.12 -13.42
N GLY A 2 -9.47 19.46 -12.47
CA GLY A 2 -9.02 19.89 -11.14
C GLY A 2 -8.56 18.69 -10.29
N SER A 3 -7.68 18.91 -9.31
CA SER A 3 -7.24 17.86 -8.36
C SER A 3 -8.40 17.17 -7.64
N SER A 4 -9.54 17.87 -7.47
CA SER A 4 -10.78 17.33 -6.93
C SER A 4 -11.39 16.22 -7.79
N SER A 5 -11.47 16.42 -9.12
CA SER A 5 -12.01 15.41 -10.04
C SER A 5 -11.18 14.13 -10.05
N LEU A 6 -9.85 14.24 -10.05
CA LEU A 6 -8.95 13.09 -9.98
C LEU A 6 -9.09 12.32 -8.66
N SER A 7 -9.30 13.03 -7.55
CA SER A 7 -9.52 12.44 -6.23
C SER A 7 -10.82 11.64 -6.18
N GLU A 8 -11.89 12.14 -6.81
CA GLU A 8 -13.17 11.43 -6.91
C GLU A 8 -13.07 10.17 -7.77
N ASP A 9 -12.42 10.26 -8.95
CA ASP A 9 -12.23 9.12 -9.84
C ASP A 9 -11.39 8.02 -9.19
N TYR A 10 -10.31 8.42 -8.50
CA TYR A 10 -9.46 7.50 -7.74
C TYR A 10 -10.23 6.83 -6.59
N ARG A 11 -11.01 7.60 -5.83
CA ARG A 11 -11.87 7.05 -4.77
C ARG A 11 -12.87 6.02 -5.32
N GLN A 12 -13.56 6.36 -6.40
CA GLN A 12 -14.51 5.46 -7.05
C GLN A 12 -13.85 4.17 -7.55
N CYS A 13 -12.61 4.27 -8.06
CA CYS A 13 -11.81 3.13 -8.44
C CYS A 13 -11.55 2.19 -7.25
N LEU A 14 -11.07 2.73 -6.12
CA LEU A 14 -10.79 1.93 -4.92
C LEU A 14 -12.03 1.24 -4.38
N GLU A 15 -13.16 1.95 -4.28
CA GLU A 15 -14.42 1.37 -3.80
C GLU A 15 -14.96 0.28 -4.73
N ARG A 16 -14.79 0.45 -6.04
CA ARG A 16 -15.15 -0.55 -7.05
C ARG A 16 -14.32 -1.82 -6.93
N GLU A 17 -13.00 -1.69 -6.72
CA GLU A 17 -12.14 -2.86 -6.47
C GLU A 17 -12.45 -3.52 -5.13
N LEU A 18 -12.80 -2.76 -4.10
CA LEU A 18 -13.24 -3.30 -2.80
C LEU A 18 -14.50 -4.16 -2.95
N ARG A 19 -15.49 -3.72 -3.75
CA ARG A 19 -16.69 -4.50 -4.06
C ARG A 19 -16.36 -5.81 -4.79
N ARG A 20 -15.25 -5.86 -5.51
CA ARG A 20 -14.70 -7.07 -6.15
C ARG A 20 -13.85 -7.92 -5.20
N GLY A 21 -13.78 -7.54 -3.91
CA GLY A 21 -13.02 -8.25 -2.88
C GLY A 21 -11.53 -7.93 -2.88
N ARG A 22 -11.09 -6.85 -3.54
CA ARG A 22 -9.68 -6.44 -3.62
C ARG A 22 -9.48 -5.14 -2.86
N ALA A 23 -8.54 -5.13 -1.93
CA ALA A 23 -8.15 -3.94 -1.17
C ALA A 23 -6.67 -3.63 -1.44
N GLY A 24 -6.37 -3.28 -2.70
CA GLY A 24 -5.02 -2.96 -3.15
C GLY A 24 -4.93 -1.54 -3.70
N VAL A 25 -3.71 -1.15 -4.06
CA VAL A 25 -3.42 0.09 -4.81
C VAL A 25 -4.19 0.15 -6.12
N CYS A 26 -4.34 1.36 -6.67
CA CYS A 26 -5.00 1.53 -7.95
C CYS A 26 -4.22 0.81 -9.07
N GLY A 27 -4.93 -0.02 -9.84
CA GLY A 27 -4.44 -0.68 -11.06
C GLY A 27 -5.37 -0.46 -12.25
N ASP A 28 -6.28 0.52 -12.17
CA ASP A 28 -7.21 0.81 -13.25
C ASP A 28 -6.48 1.45 -14.44
N PRO A 29 -6.49 0.81 -15.62
CA PRO A 29 -5.69 1.25 -16.76
C PRO A 29 -6.18 2.58 -17.32
N SER A 30 -7.48 2.89 -17.21
CA SER A 30 -8.05 4.13 -17.70
C SER A 30 -7.64 5.31 -16.83
N LEU A 31 -7.77 5.18 -15.50
CA LEU A 31 -7.33 6.21 -14.57
C LEU A 31 -5.81 6.42 -14.65
N ARG A 32 -5.04 5.33 -14.77
CA ARG A 32 -3.60 5.39 -15.00
C ARG A 32 -3.27 6.17 -16.27
N ALA A 33 -3.92 5.87 -17.39
CA ALA A 33 -3.65 6.54 -18.66
C ALA A 33 -3.97 8.04 -18.59
N VAL A 34 -5.09 8.42 -17.97
CA VAL A 34 -5.46 9.83 -17.77
C VAL A 34 -4.43 10.54 -16.89
N LEU A 35 -4.09 9.97 -15.73
CA LEU A 35 -3.15 10.59 -14.81
C LEU A 35 -1.74 10.69 -15.42
N TRP A 36 -1.31 9.68 -16.17
CA TRP A 36 -0.05 9.73 -16.92
C TRP A 36 0.01 10.92 -17.86
N GLN A 37 -1.00 11.12 -18.71
CA GLN A 37 -1.02 12.23 -19.66
C GLN A 37 -0.95 13.59 -18.95
N ILE A 38 -1.75 13.76 -17.89
CA ILE A 38 -1.73 15.00 -17.12
C ILE A 38 -0.36 15.23 -16.49
N LEU A 39 0.25 14.20 -15.88
CA LEU A 39 1.56 14.34 -15.26
C LEU A 39 2.63 14.72 -16.28
N VAL A 40 2.65 14.08 -17.46
CA VAL A 40 3.60 14.40 -18.53
C VAL A 40 3.57 15.90 -18.86
N GLU A 41 2.37 16.46 -19.03
CA GLU A 41 2.13 17.87 -19.37
C GLU A 41 2.33 18.84 -18.20
N ASP A 42 2.00 18.43 -16.97
CA ASP A 42 1.95 19.26 -15.79
C ASP A 42 2.64 18.59 -14.59
N PHE A 43 3.92 18.90 -14.41
CA PHE A 43 4.67 18.45 -13.24
C PHE A 43 4.17 19.09 -11.93
N ASP A 44 3.60 20.30 -11.98
CA ASP A 44 3.16 21.03 -10.79
C ASP A 44 1.93 20.39 -10.13
N LEU A 45 1.23 19.50 -10.83
CA LEU A 45 0.20 18.64 -10.24
C LEU A 45 0.71 17.90 -8.99
N HIS A 46 2.00 17.52 -8.96
CA HIS A 46 2.60 16.91 -7.77
C HIS A 46 2.44 17.80 -6.54
N GLY A 47 2.71 19.10 -6.64
CA GLY A 47 2.57 20.03 -5.52
C GLY A 47 1.12 20.21 -5.04
N ALA A 48 0.13 20.04 -5.94
CA ALA A 48 -1.28 20.05 -5.57
C ALA A 48 -1.74 18.76 -4.87
N LEU A 49 -1.07 17.62 -5.12
CA LEU A 49 -1.38 16.33 -4.50
C LEU A 49 -0.58 16.09 -3.21
N GLN A 50 0.73 16.33 -3.25
CA GLN A 50 1.73 16.11 -2.20
C GLN A 50 2.80 17.22 -2.27
N ASP A 51 2.84 18.08 -1.25
CA ASP A 51 3.79 19.19 -1.13
C ASP A 51 5.27 18.77 -1.01
N ASP A 52 5.52 17.52 -0.60
CA ASP A 52 6.86 16.93 -0.44
C ASP A 52 7.31 16.06 -1.63
N ALA A 53 6.57 16.03 -2.74
CA ALA A 53 6.85 15.17 -3.88
C ALA A 53 8.29 15.32 -4.42
N LEU A 54 8.74 16.55 -4.64
CA LEU A 54 10.11 16.80 -5.12
C LEU A 54 11.15 16.35 -4.07
N ALA A 55 10.90 16.59 -2.79
CA ALA A 55 11.82 16.18 -1.72
C ALA A 55 11.96 14.64 -1.67
N LEU A 56 10.85 13.92 -1.83
CA LEU A 56 10.83 12.45 -1.89
C LEU A 56 11.59 11.90 -3.12
N LEU A 57 11.40 12.53 -4.29
CA LEU A 57 12.11 12.15 -5.50
C LEU A 57 13.62 12.42 -5.38
N THR A 58 14.00 13.60 -4.90
CA THR A 58 15.41 13.96 -4.70
C THR A 58 16.07 13.03 -3.68
N ASP A 59 15.45 12.77 -2.53
CA ASP A 59 15.99 11.89 -1.49
C ASP A 59 16.15 10.44 -1.98
N GLY A 60 15.16 9.93 -2.71
CA GLY A 60 15.19 8.58 -3.28
C GLY A 60 16.29 8.34 -4.32
N LEU A 61 16.65 9.40 -5.07
CA LEU A 61 17.63 9.34 -6.15
C LEU A 61 19.01 9.88 -5.74
N TRP A 62 19.12 10.52 -4.57
CA TRP A 62 20.36 11.10 -4.08
C TRP A 62 21.49 10.05 -3.98
N GLY A 63 22.66 10.39 -4.53
CA GLY A 63 23.85 9.56 -4.48
C GLY A 63 23.75 8.22 -5.24
N ARG A 64 22.72 8.03 -6.08
CA ARG A 64 22.56 6.83 -6.90
C ARG A 64 23.32 6.99 -8.21
N ALA A 65 24.26 6.08 -8.48
CA ALA A 65 25.03 6.09 -9.72
C ALA A 65 24.21 5.64 -10.95
N ASP A 66 23.30 4.67 -10.75
CA ASP A 66 22.37 4.20 -11.77
C ASP A 66 20.93 4.51 -11.33
N LEU A 67 20.29 5.42 -12.06
CA LEU A 67 18.96 5.93 -11.71
C LEU A 67 17.85 4.94 -12.08
N ALA A 68 18.03 4.04 -13.04
CA ALA A 68 16.99 3.11 -13.46
C ALA A 68 16.55 2.12 -12.36
N PRO A 69 17.44 1.38 -11.67
CA PRO A 69 17.06 0.55 -10.52
C PRO A 69 16.60 1.39 -9.33
N ALA A 70 17.14 2.60 -9.14
CA ALA A 70 16.72 3.51 -8.08
C ALA A 70 15.25 3.91 -8.25
N LEU A 71 14.84 4.32 -9.46
CA LEU A 71 13.45 4.64 -9.80
C LEU A 71 12.52 3.45 -9.59
N ARG A 72 12.94 2.22 -9.95
CA ARG A 72 12.15 1.01 -9.67
C ARG A 72 11.99 0.73 -8.18
N GLY A 73 13.02 0.98 -7.38
CA GLY A 73 12.97 0.87 -5.93
C GLY A 73 12.03 1.91 -5.31
N LEU A 74 12.15 3.16 -5.77
CA LEU A 74 11.34 4.28 -5.33
C LEU A 74 9.85 4.12 -5.69
N ALA A 75 9.55 3.68 -6.91
CA ALA A 75 8.20 3.34 -7.34
C ALA A 75 7.55 2.28 -6.41
N ARG A 76 8.34 1.30 -5.96
CA ARG A 76 7.89 0.27 -5.01
C ARG A 76 7.67 0.82 -3.60
N ALA A 77 8.46 1.79 -3.16
CA ALA A 77 8.24 2.49 -1.90
C ALA A 77 6.93 3.30 -1.94
N PHE A 78 6.68 4.03 -3.02
CA PHE A 78 5.43 4.76 -3.21
C PHE A 78 4.22 3.85 -3.31
N GLU A 79 4.34 2.67 -3.93
CA GLU A 79 3.28 1.65 -3.91
C GLU A 79 2.95 1.22 -2.47
N LEU A 80 3.95 1.04 -1.62
CA LEU A 80 3.73 0.63 -0.23
C LEU A 80 3.14 1.75 0.64
N LEU A 81 3.54 3.01 0.39
CA LEU A 81 2.94 4.18 1.04
C LEU A 81 1.49 4.41 0.59
N GLU A 82 1.21 4.27 -0.72
CA GLU A 82 -0.15 4.27 -1.28
C GLU A 82 -0.99 3.22 -0.57
N LEU A 83 -0.48 1.99 -0.47
CA LEU A 83 -1.20 0.90 0.16
C LEU A 83 -1.52 1.17 1.64
N ALA A 84 -0.61 1.80 2.38
CA ALA A 84 -0.86 2.18 3.78
C ALA A 84 -2.03 3.16 3.90
N ALA A 85 -2.10 4.17 3.02
CA ALA A 85 -3.21 5.13 2.99
C ALA A 85 -4.52 4.46 2.53
N VAL A 86 -4.47 3.62 1.49
CA VAL A 86 -5.63 2.87 0.97
C VAL A 86 -6.21 1.94 2.04
N HIS A 87 -5.37 1.23 2.78
CA HIS A 87 -5.83 0.35 3.86
C HIS A 87 -6.53 1.09 4.99
N LEU A 88 -5.98 2.25 5.41
CA LEU A 88 -6.63 3.09 6.41
C LEU A 88 -7.96 3.66 5.92
N TYR A 89 -8.08 3.96 4.63
CA TYR A 89 -9.31 4.45 4.02
C TYR A 89 -10.38 3.35 3.86
N LEU A 90 -10.04 2.22 3.25
CA LEU A 90 -10.98 1.16 2.92
C LEU A 90 -11.31 0.25 4.10
N LEU A 91 -10.35 0.06 5.02
CA LEU A 91 -10.41 -0.92 6.10
C LEU A 91 -10.02 -0.34 7.48
N PRO A 92 -10.52 0.84 7.90
CA PRO A 92 -10.09 1.51 9.15
C PRO A 92 -10.29 0.69 10.43
N TRP A 93 -11.17 -0.32 10.43
CA TRP A 93 -11.39 -1.22 11.57
C TRP A 93 -10.23 -2.19 11.85
N ARG A 94 -9.36 -2.38 10.87
CA ARG A 94 -8.30 -3.37 10.91
C ARG A 94 -7.13 -2.86 11.76
N LYS A 95 -7.00 -3.42 12.97
CA LYS A 95 -5.96 -3.04 13.93
C LYS A 95 -4.53 -3.29 13.40
N GLU A 96 -4.35 -4.18 12.44
CA GLU A 96 -3.07 -4.42 11.79
C GLU A 96 -2.61 -3.22 10.94
N PHE A 97 -3.53 -2.40 10.45
CA PHE A 97 -3.20 -1.19 9.70
C PHE A 97 -3.08 0.03 10.60
N THR A 98 -3.48 -0.04 11.88
CA THR A 98 -3.24 1.08 12.80
C THR A 98 -1.83 1.08 13.37
N THR A 99 -1.05 0.00 13.20
CA THR A 99 0.30 -0.13 13.72
C THR A 99 1.27 -0.64 12.66
N ILE A 100 2.30 0.15 12.39
CA ILE A 100 3.40 -0.18 11.48
C ILE A 100 4.62 -0.58 12.30
N LYS A 101 5.10 -1.81 12.10
CA LYS A 101 6.34 -2.31 12.68
C LYS A 101 7.51 -1.88 11.80
N THR A 102 8.40 -1.04 12.31
CA THR A 102 9.53 -0.49 11.52
C THR A 102 10.66 -1.50 11.31
N PHE A 103 10.60 -2.66 11.97
CA PHE A 103 11.47 -3.81 11.69
C PHE A 103 10.89 -4.76 10.62
N SER A 104 9.70 -4.49 10.08
CA SER A 104 9.14 -5.29 9.00
C SER A 104 10.00 -5.18 7.74
N GLY A 105 10.08 -6.26 6.96
CA GLY A 105 10.86 -6.27 5.71
C GLY A 105 10.39 -5.20 4.71
N GLY A 106 9.08 -4.90 4.67
CA GLY A 106 8.54 -3.80 3.87
C GLY A 106 9.10 -2.45 4.32
N TYR A 107 9.09 -2.17 5.62
CA TYR A 107 9.66 -0.92 6.13
C TYR A 107 11.18 -0.85 5.91
N VAL A 108 11.93 -1.89 6.29
CA VAL A 108 13.40 -1.86 6.28
C VAL A 108 13.97 -1.89 4.86
N HIS A 109 13.48 -2.80 4.00
CA HIS A 109 14.09 -3.03 2.69
C HIS A 109 13.43 -2.26 1.55
N VAL A 110 12.14 -1.91 1.68
CA VAL A 110 11.43 -1.19 0.62
C VAL A 110 11.38 0.30 0.92
N LEU A 111 11.03 0.71 2.14
CA LEU A 111 10.93 2.14 2.48
C LEU A 111 12.29 2.73 2.85
N LYS A 112 12.89 2.26 3.95
CA LYS A 112 14.16 2.78 4.49
C LYS A 112 15.36 2.51 3.56
N GLY A 113 15.24 1.54 2.66
CA GLY A 113 16.25 1.28 1.63
C GLY A 113 16.38 2.39 0.57
N VAL A 114 15.35 3.23 0.43
CA VAL A 114 15.30 4.29 -0.60
C VAL A 114 15.03 5.68 -0.02
N LEU A 115 14.23 5.81 1.03
CA LEU A 115 13.88 7.09 1.64
C LEU A 115 14.44 7.22 3.06
N SER A 116 14.80 8.45 3.43
CA SER A 116 15.24 8.81 4.76
C SER A 116 14.14 8.67 5.82
N ASP A 117 14.54 8.35 7.05
CA ASP A 117 13.60 8.15 8.18
C ASP A 117 12.74 9.41 8.46
N ASP A 118 13.27 10.61 8.21
CA ASP A 118 12.55 11.88 8.42
C ASP A 118 11.41 12.06 7.41
N LEU A 119 11.69 11.88 6.11
CA LEU A 119 10.66 11.96 5.08
C LEU A 119 9.61 10.86 5.23
N LEU A 120 10.04 9.64 5.56
CA LEU A 120 9.10 8.55 5.86
C LEU A 120 8.18 8.91 7.02
N LEU A 121 8.72 9.47 8.10
CA LEU A 121 7.91 9.88 9.24
C LEU A 121 6.91 10.98 8.85
N LYS A 122 7.31 11.98 8.06
CA LYS A 122 6.42 13.01 7.54
C LYS A 122 5.30 12.42 6.66
N SER A 123 5.62 11.51 5.74
CA SER A 123 4.62 10.84 4.91
C SER A 123 3.63 10.04 5.77
N PHE A 124 4.11 9.33 6.79
CA PHE A 124 3.25 8.59 7.73
C PHE A 124 2.40 9.50 8.64
N GLN A 125 2.92 10.67 9.03
CA GLN A 125 2.15 11.66 9.79
C GLN A 125 0.93 12.18 9.01
N LYS A 126 1.04 12.35 7.69
CA LYS A 126 -0.11 12.72 6.83
C LYS A 126 -1.25 11.69 6.88
N MET A 127 -0.94 10.44 7.23
CA MET A 127 -1.90 9.36 7.43
C MET A 127 -2.33 9.18 8.90
N GLY A 128 -1.88 10.04 9.81
CA GLY A 128 -2.21 10.03 11.24
C GLY A 128 -1.30 9.16 12.11
N TYR A 129 -0.25 8.56 11.55
CA TYR A 129 0.72 7.80 12.34
C TYR A 129 1.68 8.72 13.08
N VAL A 130 2.01 8.35 14.31
CA VAL A 130 3.06 8.97 15.11
C VAL A 130 4.03 7.90 15.59
N ARG A 131 5.32 8.24 15.64
CA ARG A 131 6.34 7.36 16.21
C ARG A 131 6.12 7.21 17.70
N ARG A 132 5.90 5.97 18.15
CA ARG A 132 5.61 5.65 19.54
C ARG A 132 6.84 5.17 20.29
N ASP A 133 7.69 4.43 19.59
CA ASP A 133 8.98 3.95 20.07
C ASP A 133 9.95 3.80 18.87
N SER A 134 11.12 3.22 19.11
CA SER A 134 12.12 2.98 18.07
C SER A 134 11.65 2.05 16.95
N HIS A 135 10.62 1.24 17.21
CA HIS A 135 10.22 0.09 16.41
C HIS A 135 8.78 0.16 15.86
N ARG A 136 8.01 1.20 16.22
CA ARG A 136 6.57 1.28 15.92
C ARG A 136 6.10 2.69 15.57
N LEU A 137 5.32 2.77 14.50
CA LEU A 137 4.44 3.90 14.19
C LEU A 137 3.00 3.48 14.47
N MET A 138 2.21 4.31 15.15
CA MET A 138 0.79 4.01 15.41
C MET A 138 -0.10 5.18 15.03
N VAL A 139 -1.25 4.88 14.44
CA VAL A 139 -2.30 5.87 14.18
C VAL A 139 -2.86 6.36 15.52
N THR A 140 -2.74 7.66 15.77
CA THR A 140 -3.23 8.29 17.01
C THR A 140 -4.62 8.90 16.82
N ALA A 141 -4.83 9.52 15.67
CA ALA A 141 -6.12 10.01 15.20
C ALA A 141 -6.21 9.68 13.71
N LEU A 142 -7.30 9.01 13.31
CA LEU A 142 -7.51 8.70 11.90
C LEU A 142 -7.86 10.01 11.16
N PRO A 143 -7.14 10.37 10.09
CA PRO A 143 -7.47 11.54 9.30
C PRO A 143 -8.82 11.39 8.58
N PRO A 144 -9.42 12.50 8.13
CA PRO A 144 -10.59 12.45 7.26
C PRO A 144 -10.34 11.61 6.00
N ALA A 145 -11.39 10.95 5.51
CA ALA A 145 -11.29 10.07 4.35
C ALA A 145 -10.74 10.79 3.10
N CYS A 146 -11.12 12.05 2.88
CA CYS A 146 -10.60 12.85 1.76
C CYS A 146 -9.07 13.02 1.81
N GLN A 147 -8.50 13.21 3.00
CA GLN A 147 -7.06 13.35 3.18
C GLN A 147 -6.34 12.02 2.90
N LEU A 148 -6.88 10.89 3.37
CA LEU A 148 -6.29 9.57 3.06
C LEU A 148 -6.33 9.28 1.56
N VAL A 149 -7.42 9.62 0.88
CA VAL A 149 -7.55 9.50 -0.58
C VAL A 149 -6.54 10.41 -1.29
N GLN A 150 -6.34 11.64 -0.83
CA GLN A 150 -5.36 12.57 -1.40
C GLN A 150 -3.92 12.05 -1.25
N VAL A 151 -3.54 11.56 -0.07
CA VAL A 151 -2.22 10.96 0.16
C VAL A 151 -2.02 9.74 -0.75
N ALA A 152 -3.02 8.86 -0.83
CA ALA A 152 -2.96 7.68 -1.71
C ALA A 152 -2.82 8.07 -3.19
N LEU A 153 -3.61 9.03 -3.67
CA LEU A 153 -3.51 9.55 -5.04
C LEU A 153 -2.15 10.19 -5.31
N GLY A 154 -1.60 10.95 -4.36
CA GLY A 154 -0.27 11.53 -4.48
C GLY A 154 0.84 10.47 -4.55
N CYS A 155 0.75 9.39 -3.77
CA CYS A 155 1.66 8.26 -3.89
C CYS A 155 1.49 7.52 -5.23
N PHE A 156 0.26 7.40 -5.74
CA PHE A 156 0.00 6.85 -7.07
C PHE A 156 0.63 7.71 -8.17
N ALA A 157 0.49 9.04 -8.09
CA ALA A 157 1.11 9.98 -9.01
C ALA A 157 2.64 9.88 -9.00
N LEU A 158 3.26 9.82 -7.81
CA LEU A 158 4.70 9.64 -7.65
C LEU A 158 5.20 8.31 -8.24
N ARG A 159 4.41 7.25 -8.14
CA ARG A 159 4.72 5.96 -8.77
C ARG A 159 4.72 6.08 -10.30
N LEU A 160 3.75 6.78 -10.89
CA LEU A 160 3.74 7.07 -12.33
C LEU A 160 4.89 7.99 -12.73
N GLU A 161 5.25 8.98 -11.92
CA GLU A 161 6.39 9.85 -12.20
C GLU A 161 7.70 9.06 -12.28
N CYS A 162 7.90 8.07 -11.39
CA CYS A 162 9.07 7.19 -11.48
C CYS A 162 9.13 6.43 -12.81
N GLU A 163 7.97 6.05 -13.35
CA GLU A 163 7.88 5.37 -14.64
C GLU A 163 8.07 6.34 -15.82
N ILE A 164 7.56 7.57 -15.74
CA ILE A 164 7.81 8.63 -16.73
C ILE A 164 9.31 8.96 -16.79
N LEU A 165 9.96 9.12 -15.64
CA LEU A 165 11.41 9.31 -15.55
C LEU A 165 12.15 8.09 -16.11
N GLY A 166 11.67 6.87 -15.85
CA GLY A 166 12.22 5.66 -16.44
C GLY A 166 12.13 5.64 -17.97
N GLU A 167 11.04 6.14 -18.54
CA GLU A 167 10.87 6.31 -19.99
C GLU A 167 11.84 7.33 -20.57
N VAL A 168 12.06 8.46 -19.87
CA VAL A 168 13.09 9.45 -20.24
C VAL A 168 14.46 8.79 -20.32
N LEU A 169 14.85 8.01 -19.30
CA LEU A 169 16.15 7.30 -19.30
C LEU A 169 16.25 6.28 -20.43
N ALA A 170 15.16 5.56 -20.72
CA ALA A 170 15.13 4.57 -21.80
C ALA A 170 15.32 5.23 -23.17
N GLN A 171 14.67 6.37 -23.43
CA GLN A 171 14.82 7.13 -24.67
C GLN A 171 16.16 7.87 -24.77
N LEU A 172 16.70 8.32 -23.64
CA LEU A 172 18.03 8.91 -23.56
C LEU A 172 19.14 7.88 -23.86
N GLY A 173 18.90 6.61 -23.54
CA GLY A 173 19.85 5.51 -23.75
C GLY A 173 20.90 5.37 -22.64
N THR A 174 20.80 6.17 -21.57
CA THR A 174 21.64 6.07 -20.37
C THR A 174 20.82 6.34 -19.12
N SER A 175 21.20 5.67 -18.02
CA SER A 175 20.67 5.89 -16.67
C SER A 175 21.75 6.40 -15.70
N VAL A 176 22.95 6.70 -16.22
CA VAL A 176 24.10 7.20 -15.47
C VAL A 176 24.23 8.70 -15.73
N LEU A 177 23.56 9.49 -14.90
CA LEU A 177 23.56 10.95 -14.89
C LEU A 177 23.17 11.45 -13.50
N PRO A 178 23.50 12.70 -13.12
CA PRO A 178 23.11 13.27 -11.84
C PRO A 178 21.57 13.33 -11.71
N ALA A 179 21.07 12.92 -10.54
CA ALA A 179 19.63 12.93 -10.26
C ALA A 179 19.02 14.33 -10.35
N GLU A 180 19.79 15.35 -9.95
CA GLU A 180 19.42 16.75 -9.98
C GLU A 180 19.13 17.21 -11.41
N GLU A 181 19.94 16.79 -12.38
CA GLU A 181 19.77 17.15 -13.78
C GLU A 181 18.52 16.50 -14.37
N LEU A 182 18.28 15.22 -14.06
CA LEU A 182 17.08 14.51 -14.50
C LEU A 182 15.81 15.21 -13.97
N LEU A 183 15.78 15.53 -12.68
CA LEU A 183 14.62 16.19 -12.06
C LEU A 183 14.45 17.64 -12.55
N GLN A 184 15.55 18.36 -12.76
CA GLN A 184 15.51 19.72 -13.30
C GLN A 184 15.00 19.72 -14.75
N ALA A 185 15.51 18.82 -15.59
CA ALA A 185 15.07 18.65 -16.98
C ALA A 185 13.58 18.32 -17.03
N ARG A 186 13.14 17.38 -16.18
CA ARG A 186 11.75 16.96 -16.11
C ARG A 186 10.81 18.10 -15.74
N ARG A 187 11.20 18.96 -14.79
CA ARG A 187 10.44 20.14 -14.36
C ARG A 187 10.41 21.26 -15.39
N ALA A 188 11.48 21.39 -16.18
CA ALA A 188 11.59 22.41 -17.21
C ALA A 188 10.90 22.01 -18.53
N SER A 189 10.48 20.75 -18.66
CA SER A 189 9.96 20.19 -19.90
C SER A 189 8.46 19.89 -19.80
N GLY A 190 7.72 20.28 -20.84
CA GLY A 190 6.28 20.00 -20.94
C GLY A 190 5.93 18.60 -21.45
N ASP A 191 6.92 17.80 -21.85
CA ASP A 191 6.72 16.44 -22.31
C ASP A 191 8.02 15.62 -22.23
N VAL A 192 7.91 14.30 -22.44
CA VAL A 192 9.05 13.35 -22.38
C VAL A 192 10.09 13.64 -23.46
N ALA A 193 9.68 13.91 -24.71
CA ALA A 193 10.61 14.13 -25.81
C ALA A 193 11.41 15.42 -25.63
N SER A 194 10.76 16.50 -25.16
CA SER A 194 11.41 17.75 -24.79
C SER A 194 12.42 17.56 -23.66
N CYS A 195 12.09 16.73 -22.66
CA CYS A 195 13.00 16.38 -21.56
C CYS A 195 14.24 15.64 -22.06
N VAL A 196 14.05 14.63 -22.91
CA VAL A 196 15.14 13.85 -23.52
C VAL A 196 16.03 14.76 -24.37
N ALA A 197 15.46 15.62 -25.21
CA ALA A 197 16.21 16.55 -26.05
C ALA A 197 17.06 17.53 -25.21
N TRP A 198 16.50 18.04 -24.11
CA TRP A 198 17.21 18.90 -23.18
C TRP A 198 18.41 18.18 -22.54
N LEU A 199 18.21 16.95 -22.06
CA LEU A 199 19.26 16.14 -21.45
C LEU A 199 20.36 15.76 -22.46
N GLN A 200 19.98 15.37 -23.68
CA GLN A 200 20.93 15.05 -24.75
C GLN A 200 21.83 16.25 -25.08
N GLN A 201 21.26 17.45 -25.17
CA GLN A 201 22.03 18.67 -25.42
C GLN A 201 23.01 18.96 -24.27
N ARG A 202 22.61 18.71 -23.02
CA ARG A 202 23.48 18.92 -21.84
C ARG A 202 24.61 17.92 -21.78
N LEU A 203 24.33 16.63 -21.99
CA LEU A 203 25.36 15.59 -22.03
C LEU A 203 26.37 15.83 -23.17
N ALA A 204 25.91 16.30 -24.33
CA ALA A 204 26.80 16.65 -25.44
C ALA A 204 27.71 17.86 -25.13
N GLN A 205 27.28 18.79 -24.28
CA GLN A 205 28.10 19.94 -23.86
C GLN A 205 29.21 19.53 -22.89
N ASP A 206 28.94 18.58 -22.00
CA ASP A 206 29.93 18.12 -21.01
C ASP A 206 31.01 17.22 -21.64
N GLU A 207 30.73 16.58 -22.79
CA GLU A 207 31.74 15.85 -23.57
C GLU A 207 32.65 16.75 -24.43
N GLU A 208 32.30 18.03 -24.68
CA GLU A 208 33.14 18.94 -25.46
C GLU A 208 34.43 19.26 -24.67
N PRO A 209 35.63 18.84 -25.14
CA PRO A 209 36.87 19.10 -24.41
C PRO A 209 37.12 20.62 -24.32
N PRO A 210 37.68 21.13 -23.20
CA PRO A 210 38.00 22.54 -23.09
C PRO A 210 38.91 22.97 -24.26
N PRO A 211 38.69 24.17 -24.84
CA PRO A 211 39.47 24.62 -25.98
C PRO A 211 40.95 24.61 -25.60
N LEU A 212 41.77 23.93 -26.42
CA LEU A 212 43.21 23.93 -26.25
C LEU A 212 43.68 25.39 -26.17
N PRO A 213 44.49 25.78 -25.16
CA PRO A 213 44.96 27.14 -25.06
C PRO A 213 45.65 27.53 -26.37
N PRO A 214 45.50 28.79 -26.83
CA PRO A 214 46.15 29.24 -28.05
C PRO A 214 47.65 28.93 -27.94
N ARG A 215 48.24 28.38 -29.01
CA ARG A 215 49.68 28.09 -29.11
C ARG A 215 50.48 29.38 -28.90
N GLY A 216 50.71 29.73 -27.64
CA GLY A 216 51.73 30.66 -27.19
C GLY A 216 53.07 29.95 -27.23
N SER A 217 54.08 30.67 -27.73
CA SER A 217 55.45 30.21 -28.00
C SER A 217 56.06 29.32 -26.91
N PRO A 218 56.91 28.34 -27.28
CA PRO A 218 57.43 27.34 -26.35
C PRO A 218 58.48 27.98 -25.43
N ALA A 219 58.09 28.31 -24.21
CA ALA A 219 59.02 28.61 -23.15
C ALA A 219 58.56 27.91 -21.86
N ALA A 220 59.40 27.00 -21.38
CA ALA A 220 59.31 26.25 -20.12
C ALA A 220 58.15 25.24 -20.01
N TYR A 221 58.27 24.14 -20.75
CA TYR A 221 57.56 22.89 -20.50
C TYR A 221 57.95 22.37 -19.11
N ARG A 222 57.11 22.62 -18.10
CA ARG A 222 57.20 21.92 -16.82
C ARG A 222 56.51 20.58 -17.03
N ALA A 223 57.30 19.51 -17.08
CA ALA A 223 56.83 18.16 -17.32
C ALA A 223 55.67 17.80 -16.35
N PRO A 224 54.65 17.06 -16.82
CA PRO A 224 53.54 16.63 -15.97
C PRO A 224 54.06 15.78 -14.81
N LEU A 225 53.72 16.19 -13.58
CA LEU A 225 53.96 15.42 -12.38
C LEU A 225 53.07 14.18 -12.41
N ASP A 226 53.68 13.03 -12.72
CA ASP A 226 53.07 11.72 -12.59
C ASP A 226 53.06 11.31 -11.11
N LEU A 227 51.88 11.32 -10.50
CA LEU A 227 51.66 11.03 -9.07
C LEU A 227 51.67 9.53 -8.75
N TYR A 228 51.72 8.65 -9.76
CA TYR A 228 51.76 7.18 -9.56
C TYR A 228 53.12 6.57 -9.90
N ARG A 229 54.16 7.40 -10.08
CA ARG A 229 55.52 6.89 -10.17
C ARG A 229 56.02 6.56 -8.77
N ASP A 230 55.60 5.39 -8.29
CA ASP A 230 56.16 4.77 -7.10
C ASP A 230 57.69 4.71 -7.24
N LEU A 231 58.37 5.17 -6.20
CA LEU A 231 59.81 5.12 -6.04
C LEU A 231 60.21 3.64 -5.87
N GLN A 232 60.23 2.89 -6.97
CA GLN A 232 60.73 1.53 -6.96
C GLN A 232 62.08 1.46 -7.66
N GLU A 233 63.03 1.18 -6.80
CA GLU A 233 64.44 0.91 -7.02
C GLU A 233 64.63 -0.10 -8.16
N ASP A 234 65.53 0.30 -9.06
CA ASP A 234 66.47 -0.53 -9.78
C ASP A 234 66.56 -1.98 -9.27
N GLU A 235 66.01 -2.94 -10.02
CA GLU A 235 66.72 -4.15 -10.42
C GLU A 235 65.94 -4.83 -11.55
N GLY A 236 66.63 -5.06 -12.67
CA GLY A 236 66.10 -5.83 -13.78
C GLY A 236 65.98 -7.31 -13.42
N SER A 237 64.93 -7.97 -13.88
CA SER A 237 65.01 -9.34 -14.36
C SER A 237 63.86 -9.62 -15.31
N GLU A 238 64.26 -10.06 -16.49
CA GLU A 238 63.43 -10.61 -17.55
C GLU A 238 62.68 -11.89 -17.08
N ASP A 239 61.58 -12.16 -17.79
CA ASP A 239 60.92 -13.44 -18.00
C ASP A 239 60.36 -14.24 -16.80
N ALA A 240 59.02 -14.20 -16.65
CA ALA A 240 58.21 -15.42 -16.52
C ALA A 240 56.72 -15.13 -16.76
N SER A 241 56.22 -15.58 -17.93
CA SER A 241 54.81 -15.90 -18.14
C SER A 241 54.42 -17.12 -17.31
N LEU A 242 53.61 -16.96 -16.26
CA LEU A 242 52.73 -17.97 -15.64
C LEU A 242 51.70 -17.12 -14.87
N TYR A 243 50.43 -17.00 -15.26
CA TYR A 243 49.39 -18.01 -15.15
C TYR A 243 48.24 -17.66 -16.11
N GLY A 244 47.93 -18.57 -17.02
CA GLY A 244 46.62 -18.59 -17.68
C GLY A 244 45.59 -19.13 -16.70
N GLU A 245 44.49 -18.42 -16.51
CA GLU A 245 43.30 -18.93 -15.83
C GLU A 245 42.08 -18.99 -16.78
N PRO A 246 41.17 -19.95 -16.58
CA PRO A 246 40.40 -20.55 -17.67
C PRO A 246 38.96 -20.05 -17.77
N SER A 247 38.44 -20.18 -19.00
CA SER A 247 37.04 -19.96 -19.42
C SER A 247 36.03 -20.98 -18.87
N PRO A 248 34.71 -20.67 -18.92
CA PRO A 248 33.74 -21.08 -17.91
C PRO A 248 32.92 -22.32 -18.28
N GLY A 249 32.55 -23.10 -17.25
CA GLY A 249 31.60 -24.20 -17.34
C GLY A 249 30.18 -23.78 -16.95
N PRO A 250 29.13 -24.28 -17.63
CA PRO A 250 27.74 -23.96 -17.36
C PRO A 250 27.16 -24.95 -16.34
N ASP A 251 26.40 -24.49 -15.36
CA ASP A 251 25.33 -25.27 -14.73
C ASP A 251 24.54 -24.36 -13.79
N SER A 252 23.38 -23.87 -14.25
CA SER A 252 22.32 -23.42 -13.34
C SER A 252 20.95 -23.70 -13.96
N PRO A 253 19.99 -24.21 -13.17
CA PRO A 253 18.84 -24.96 -13.67
C PRO A 253 17.74 -24.03 -14.19
N PRO A 254 16.77 -24.56 -14.95
CA PRO A 254 15.86 -23.77 -15.75
C PRO A 254 14.86 -23.00 -14.89
N ALA A 255 14.65 -21.73 -15.27
CA ALA A 255 13.67 -20.82 -14.72
C ALA A 255 12.24 -21.30 -15.05
N GLU A 256 11.72 -22.24 -14.27
CA GLU A 256 10.28 -22.39 -14.14
C GLU A 256 9.74 -21.10 -13.52
N LEU A 257 8.90 -20.41 -14.28
CA LEU A 257 8.16 -19.21 -13.90
C LEU A 257 7.38 -19.47 -12.60
N ALA A 258 8.06 -19.31 -11.47
CA ALA A 258 7.44 -19.26 -10.16
C ALA A 258 6.49 -18.06 -10.20
N TYR A 259 5.20 -18.35 -10.35
CA TYR A 259 4.11 -17.41 -10.24
C TYR A 259 4.33 -16.58 -8.96
N ARG A 260 4.78 -15.33 -9.13
CA ARG A 260 4.98 -14.39 -8.03
C ARG A 260 3.64 -13.69 -7.82
N PRO A 261 2.88 -14.03 -6.77
CA PRO A 261 1.57 -13.44 -6.59
C PRO A 261 1.73 -11.93 -6.32
N PRO A 262 0.80 -11.09 -6.79
CA PRO A 262 0.87 -9.64 -6.60
C PRO A 262 1.04 -9.25 -5.12
N LEU A 263 1.76 -8.15 -4.88
CA LEU A 263 2.26 -7.74 -3.56
C LEU A 263 1.15 -7.58 -2.51
N TRP A 264 -0.10 -7.26 -2.88
CA TRP A 264 -1.20 -7.13 -1.92
C TRP A 264 -1.52 -8.45 -1.18
N GLU A 265 -1.38 -9.62 -1.83
CA GLU A 265 -1.51 -10.92 -1.14
C GLU A 265 -0.36 -11.16 -0.14
N GLN A 266 0.79 -10.53 -0.40
CA GLN A 266 1.96 -10.54 0.48
C GLN A 266 1.86 -9.45 1.57
N SER A 267 1.16 -8.33 1.33
CA SER A 267 1.04 -7.21 2.26
C SER A 267 0.34 -7.59 3.55
N ALA A 268 -0.70 -8.42 3.49
CA ALA A 268 -1.33 -8.96 4.70
C ALA A 268 -0.34 -9.81 5.53
N LYS A 269 0.67 -10.43 4.89
CA LYS A 269 1.77 -11.14 5.58
C LYS A 269 2.91 -10.20 6.02
N LEU A 270 3.17 -9.11 5.29
CA LEU A 270 4.19 -8.12 5.64
C LEU A 270 3.81 -7.31 6.89
N TRP A 271 2.52 -7.02 7.07
CA TRP A 271 1.97 -6.38 8.27
C TRP A 271 1.55 -7.40 9.34
N GLY A 272 1.10 -8.59 8.92
CA GLY A 272 0.65 -9.65 9.82
C GLY A 272 1.80 -10.30 10.61
N THR A 273 1.51 -10.66 11.85
CA THR A 273 2.35 -11.51 12.71
C THR A 273 2.42 -12.94 12.15
N GLY A 274 3.15 -13.13 11.05
CA GLY A 274 3.43 -14.43 10.44
C GLY A 274 4.91 -14.73 10.25
N GLY A 275 5.79 -13.84 10.72
CA GLY A 275 7.22 -14.11 10.78
C GLY A 275 7.50 -15.06 11.93
N ARG A 276 7.88 -16.30 11.58
CA ARG A 276 8.53 -17.31 12.42
C ARG A 276 9.29 -16.64 13.56
N ALA A 277 8.98 -17.01 14.81
CA ALA A 277 9.66 -16.52 15.99
C ALA A 277 11.18 -16.57 15.75
N TRP A 278 11.80 -15.41 15.61
CA TRP A 278 13.24 -15.27 15.55
C TRP A 278 13.70 -15.53 16.98
N GLU A 279 14.24 -16.71 17.25
CA GLU A 279 15.04 -16.93 18.45
C GLU A 279 16.33 -16.11 18.28
N PRO A 280 16.62 -15.15 19.17
CA PRO A 280 17.89 -14.45 19.15
C PRO A 280 19.02 -15.45 19.45
N PRO A 281 20.22 -15.24 18.88
CA PRO A 281 21.35 -16.13 19.11
C PRO A 281 21.67 -16.17 20.61
N ALA A 282 21.75 -17.38 21.15
CA ALA A 282 22.11 -17.65 22.53
C ALA A 282 23.54 -17.14 22.79
N GLU A 283 23.68 -15.94 23.32
CA GLU A 283 24.93 -15.51 23.94
C GLU A 283 25.07 -16.23 25.28
N GLU A 284 26.08 -17.08 25.33
CA GLU A 284 26.54 -17.88 26.46
C GLU A 284 27.06 -16.97 27.59
N LEU A 285 26.23 -16.67 28.59
CA LEU A 285 26.70 -16.12 29.87
C LEU A 285 25.95 -16.78 31.05
N PRO A 286 26.61 -16.95 32.22
CA PRO A 286 26.60 -18.23 32.91
C PRO A 286 25.42 -18.44 33.88
N GLN A 287 25.07 -19.72 34.02
CA GLN A 287 24.12 -20.30 34.97
C GLN A 287 24.22 -19.69 36.38
N ALA A 288 23.27 -18.82 36.72
CA ALA A 288 22.94 -18.51 38.11
C ALA A 288 21.60 -19.18 38.44
N SER A 289 21.67 -20.05 39.46
CA SER A 289 20.67 -21.02 39.87
C SER A 289 19.26 -20.46 40.06
N SER A 290 18.29 -21.11 39.41
CA SER A 290 16.86 -20.95 39.69
C SER A 290 16.49 -21.68 41.00
N PRO A 291 15.77 -21.06 41.95
CA PRO A 291 15.10 -21.76 43.03
C PRO A 291 13.67 -22.20 42.60
N PRO A 292 13.16 -23.32 43.13
CA PRO A 292 11.89 -23.89 42.69
C PRO A 292 10.75 -23.39 43.58
N TYR A 293 9.67 -22.90 42.98
CA TYR A 293 8.35 -22.97 43.63
C TYR A 293 7.24 -23.05 42.59
N GLY A 294 6.60 -24.21 42.53
CA GLY A 294 5.30 -24.38 41.91
C GLY A 294 4.18 -23.97 42.86
N ALA A 295 2.96 -24.04 42.33
CA ALA A 295 1.65 -23.81 42.97
C ALA A 295 1.21 -22.34 43.11
N LEU A 296 0.63 -21.84 42.02
CA LEU A 296 -0.62 -21.06 42.04
C LEU A 296 -1.24 -21.18 40.63
N GLU A 297 -1.83 -22.34 40.36
CA GLU A 297 -2.92 -22.43 39.38
C GLU A 297 -4.15 -21.82 40.03
N GLU A 298 -4.45 -20.57 39.69
CA GLU A 298 -5.73 -19.95 40.04
C GLU A 298 -6.33 -19.35 38.76
N GLY A 299 -7.32 -20.08 38.24
CA GLY A 299 -8.35 -19.70 37.27
C GLY A 299 -8.11 -18.44 36.44
N LEU A 300 -7.23 -18.51 35.44
CA LEU A 300 -7.37 -17.64 34.27
C LEU A 300 -8.44 -18.27 33.37
N GLU A 301 -9.66 -17.72 33.47
CA GLU A 301 -10.68 -17.84 32.41
C GLU A 301 -9.97 -17.70 31.05
N PRO A 302 -10.20 -18.64 30.09
CA PRO A 302 -9.52 -18.58 28.82
C PRO A 302 -9.87 -17.26 28.13
N GLU A 303 -8.84 -16.41 27.97
CA GLU A 303 -8.88 -15.20 27.15
C GLU A 303 -9.73 -15.49 25.91
N PRO A 304 -10.79 -14.70 25.63
CA PRO A 304 -11.74 -15.01 24.57
C PRO A 304 -10.96 -15.18 23.28
N SER A 305 -10.92 -16.44 22.79
CA SER A 305 -10.16 -16.92 21.64
C SER A 305 -9.69 -15.78 20.75
N ALA A 306 -8.40 -15.43 20.89
CA ALA A 306 -7.79 -14.33 20.17
C ALA A 306 -8.20 -14.38 18.69
N PHE A 307 -8.84 -13.30 18.25
CA PHE A 307 -9.34 -13.14 16.89
C PHE A 307 -8.27 -13.55 15.86
N SER A 308 -8.54 -14.60 15.08
CA SER A 308 -7.64 -15.10 14.05
C SER A 308 -8.14 -14.76 12.65
N PHE A 309 -7.23 -14.25 11.82
CA PHE A 309 -7.45 -13.84 10.42
C PHE A 309 -7.95 -14.96 9.51
N LEU A 310 -7.50 -16.19 9.77
CA LEU A 310 -7.93 -17.36 9.00
C LEU A 310 -9.41 -17.66 9.25
N SER A 311 -9.90 -17.44 10.48
CA SER A 311 -11.30 -17.61 10.81
C SER A 311 -12.18 -16.59 10.08
N LEU A 312 -11.81 -15.30 10.07
CA LEU A 312 -12.61 -14.27 9.38
C LEU A 312 -12.66 -14.46 7.86
N ARG A 313 -11.52 -14.77 7.22
CA ARG A 313 -11.50 -15.03 5.76
C ARG A 313 -12.27 -16.30 5.42
N ARG A 314 -12.10 -17.39 6.18
CA ARG A 314 -12.85 -18.64 5.97
C ARG A 314 -14.36 -18.45 6.12
N GLU A 315 -14.80 -17.61 7.06
CA GLU A 315 -16.22 -17.33 7.28
C GLU A 315 -16.82 -16.36 6.25
N LEU A 316 -16.07 -15.36 5.76
CA LEU A 316 -16.56 -14.45 4.71
C LEU A 316 -16.52 -15.07 3.31
N SER A 317 -15.57 -15.98 3.06
CA SER A 317 -15.42 -16.71 1.80
C SER A 317 -16.30 -17.96 1.73
N ARG A 318 -17.05 -18.31 2.78
CA ARG A 318 -18.06 -19.37 2.70
C ARG A 318 -19.24 -18.86 1.86
N PRO A 319 -19.46 -19.35 0.63
CA PRO A 319 -20.78 -19.23 0.02
C PRO A 319 -21.76 -19.91 0.97
N GLY A 320 -22.83 -19.22 1.34
CA GLY A 320 -23.83 -19.77 2.25
C GLY A 320 -24.29 -21.11 1.70
N ASP A 321 -24.09 -22.19 2.48
CA ASP A 321 -24.66 -23.48 2.17
C ASP A 321 -26.15 -23.27 1.98
N LEU A 322 -26.61 -23.53 0.75
CA LEU A 322 -28.01 -23.63 0.37
C LEU A 322 -28.62 -24.85 1.09
N ALA A 323 -28.73 -24.76 2.41
CA ALA A 323 -29.68 -25.55 3.17
C ALA A 323 -31.06 -25.02 2.82
N THR A 324 -31.56 -25.46 1.67
CA THR A 324 -32.97 -25.51 1.36
C THR A 324 -33.62 -26.28 2.50
N PRO A 325 -34.45 -25.66 3.36
CA PRO A 325 -35.28 -26.45 4.24
C PRO A 325 -36.25 -27.21 3.35
N GLU A 326 -36.19 -28.51 3.50
CA GLU A 326 -36.92 -29.50 2.74
C GLU A 326 -38.40 -29.11 2.62
N SER A 327 -38.83 -29.09 1.36
CA SER A 327 -40.22 -29.06 0.95
C SER A 327 -40.95 -30.24 1.58
N SER A 328 -41.61 -30.01 2.72
CA SER A 328 -42.65 -30.88 3.23
C SER A 328 -44.01 -30.30 2.86
N ALA A 329 -44.57 -30.90 1.81
CA ALA A 329 -45.98 -31.19 1.60
C ALA A 329 -47.01 -30.04 1.57
N ALA A 330 -47.45 -29.76 0.34
CA ALA A 330 -48.85 -29.81 -0.08
C ALA A 330 -49.90 -29.12 0.81
N ALA A 331 -50.27 -27.89 0.46
CA ALA A 331 -51.67 -27.45 0.45
C ALA A 331 -51.84 -26.21 -0.46
N SER A 332 -52.46 -26.44 -1.61
CA SER A 332 -53.12 -25.41 -2.42
C SER A 332 -54.52 -25.12 -1.83
N PRO A 333 -55.30 -24.14 -2.32
CA PRO A 333 -55.24 -22.74 -1.91
C PRO A 333 -56.56 -22.28 -1.25
N ARG A 334 -56.50 -21.25 -0.38
CA ARG A 334 -57.68 -20.45 -0.04
C ARG A 334 -57.42 -18.97 -0.26
N ARG A 335 -57.97 -18.50 -1.38
CA ARG A 335 -58.28 -17.09 -1.66
C ARG A 335 -59.14 -16.56 -0.50
N ILE A 336 -58.58 -15.66 0.30
CA ILE A 336 -59.39 -14.71 1.06
C ILE A 336 -59.12 -13.33 0.48
N ARG A 337 -60.12 -12.87 -0.24
CA ARG A 337 -60.32 -11.51 -0.73
C ARG A 337 -60.65 -10.66 0.50
N ALA A 338 -59.73 -9.77 0.88
CA ALA A 338 -60.01 -8.68 1.81
C ALA A 338 -59.76 -7.38 1.06
N GLU A 339 -60.86 -6.72 0.74
CA GLU A 339 -60.95 -5.37 0.19
C GLU A 339 -60.59 -4.36 1.29
N GLY A 340 -59.82 -3.30 0.96
CA GLY A 340 -59.64 -2.13 1.83
C GLY A 340 -58.20 -1.58 1.94
N VAL A 341 -57.80 -0.75 0.97
CA VAL A 341 -57.24 0.64 1.08
C VAL A 341 -56.33 1.02 2.28
N PRO A 342 -55.29 1.90 2.13
CA PRO A 342 -54.61 2.40 0.93
C PRO A 342 -53.11 2.03 0.90
N ALA A 343 -52.51 2.25 -0.26
CA ALA A 343 -51.06 2.27 -0.49
C ALA A 343 -50.38 3.31 0.42
N SER A 344 -50.03 2.89 1.65
CA SER A 344 -49.18 3.67 2.54
C SER A 344 -47.74 3.56 2.03
N ALA A 345 -47.29 4.65 1.41
CA ALA A 345 -45.92 5.11 1.34
C ALA A 345 -44.87 3.98 1.35
N TYR A 346 -44.48 3.52 0.16
CA TYR A 346 -43.10 3.13 -0.06
C TYR A 346 -42.25 4.37 0.26
N ARG A 347 -41.84 4.51 1.52
CA ARG A 347 -40.64 5.28 1.82
C ARG A 347 -39.56 4.63 0.99
N SER A 348 -39.09 5.33 -0.03
CA SER A 348 -37.77 5.10 -0.59
C SER A 348 -36.81 5.18 0.58
N VAL A 349 -36.47 4.02 1.14
CA VAL A 349 -35.46 3.93 2.19
C VAL A 349 -34.17 4.31 1.48
N SER A 350 -33.68 5.52 1.78
CA SER A 350 -32.34 5.94 1.43
C SER A 350 -31.40 4.82 1.85
N GLU A 351 -30.68 4.23 0.90
CA GLU A 351 -29.71 3.17 1.19
C GLU A 351 -28.66 3.76 2.15
N PRO A 352 -28.61 3.30 3.41
CA PRO A 352 -27.68 3.91 4.35
C PRO A 352 -26.25 3.54 3.93
N PRO A 353 -25.28 4.46 4.06
CA PRO A 353 -23.91 4.25 3.57
C PRO A 353 -23.18 3.09 4.25
N GLY A 354 -23.64 2.66 5.43
CA GLY A 354 -23.08 1.54 6.19
C GLY A 354 -24.17 0.70 6.89
N TYR A 355 -23.75 -0.41 7.49
CA TYR A 355 -24.63 -1.29 8.25
C TYR A 355 -25.07 -0.66 9.56
N GLN A 356 -26.33 -0.85 9.93
CA GLN A 356 -26.88 -0.34 11.18
C GLN A 356 -27.58 -1.45 11.99
N ALA A 357 -27.52 -1.33 13.31
CA ALA A 357 -28.31 -2.19 14.18
C ALA A 357 -29.78 -1.78 14.10
N HIS A 358 -30.67 -2.70 13.72
CA HIS A 358 -32.11 -2.42 13.71
C HIS A 358 -32.65 -2.34 15.14
N SER A 359 -33.72 -1.58 15.36
CA SER A 359 -34.36 -1.38 16.68
C SER A 359 -34.86 -2.67 17.35
N CYS A 360 -34.92 -3.79 16.62
CA CYS A 360 -35.22 -5.10 17.19
C CYS A 360 -34.09 -5.67 18.06
N LEU A 361 -32.88 -5.09 18.01
CA LEU A 361 -31.75 -5.50 18.84
C LEU A 361 -31.75 -4.67 20.12
N SER A 362 -32.07 -5.30 21.24
CA SER A 362 -31.89 -4.69 22.56
C SER A 362 -30.39 -4.52 22.87
N PRO A 363 -30.00 -3.56 23.74
CA PRO A 363 -28.61 -3.40 24.16
C PRO A 363 -28.01 -4.73 24.65
N GLY A 364 -26.90 -5.16 24.03
CA GLY A 364 -26.23 -6.43 24.33
C GLY A 364 -26.76 -7.66 23.56
N ALA A 365 -27.89 -7.57 22.86
CA ALA A 365 -28.38 -8.68 22.04
C ALA A 365 -27.54 -8.87 20.77
N LEU A 366 -27.32 -10.14 20.42
CA LEU A 366 -26.56 -10.49 19.22
C LEU A 366 -27.47 -10.60 17.99
N PRO A 367 -27.06 -10.02 16.85
CA PRO A 367 -27.82 -10.12 15.61
C PRO A 367 -27.85 -11.57 15.11
N THR A 368 -28.99 -12.00 14.59
CA THR A 368 -29.14 -13.35 14.00
C THR A 368 -29.10 -13.29 12.48
N LEU A 369 -29.46 -12.14 11.91
CA LEU A 369 -29.60 -11.95 10.47
C LEU A 369 -28.93 -10.63 10.08
N CYS A 370 -28.24 -10.64 8.94
CA CYS A 370 -27.74 -9.46 8.26
C CYS A 370 -28.49 -9.32 6.94
N CYS A 371 -29.01 -8.13 6.66
CA CYS A 371 -29.67 -7.82 5.40
C CYS A 371 -28.75 -6.95 4.55
N ASP A 372 -28.25 -7.49 3.44
CA ASP A 372 -27.32 -6.79 2.56
C ASP A 372 -28.04 -5.69 1.75
N THR A 373 -29.35 -5.83 1.54
CA THR A 373 -30.17 -4.87 0.77
C THR A 373 -30.55 -3.62 1.57
N CYS A 374 -31.02 -3.76 2.82
CA CYS A 374 -31.31 -2.58 3.66
C CYS A 374 -30.13 -2.17 4.56
N ARG A 375 -29.03 -2.93 4.52
CA ARG A 375 -27.84 -2.76 5.38
C ARG A 375 -28.21 -2.72 6.87
N GLN A 376 -29.05 -3.64 7.32
CA GLN A 376 -29.44 -3.71 8.74
C GLN A 376 -29.20 -5.10 9.34
N LEU A 377 -28.88 -5.09 10.62
CA LEU A 377 -28.74 -6.29 11.45
C LEU A 377 -30.04 -6.52 12.23
N HIS A 378 -30.58 -7.73 12.14
CA HIS A 378 -31.86 -8.10 12.74
C HIS A 378 -31.72 -9.23 13.77
N ALA A 379 -32.56 -9.19 14.80
CA ALA A 379 -32.84 -10.31 15.68
C ALA A 379 -33.67 -11.38 14.97
N ALA A 380 -33.63 -12.63 15.44
CA ALA A 380 -34.35 -13.76 14.86
C ALA A 380 -35.86 -13.50 14.64
N HIS A 381 -36.51 -12.78 15.57
CA HIS A 381 -37.95 -12.50 15.59
C HIS A 381 -38.26 -11.02 15.27
N CYS A 382 -37.42 -10.37 14.46
CA CYS A 382 -37.65 -8.98 14.09
C CYS A 382 -38.93 -8.80 13.25
N ALA A 383 -39.81 -7.89 13.67
CA ALA A 383 -41.07 -7.59 12.99
C ALA A 383 -40.91 -7.03 11.55
N ALA A 384 -39.73 -6.53 11.19
CA ALA A 384 -39.42 -6.07 9.83
C ALA A 384 -38.97 -7.20 8.87
N LEU A 385 -38.69 -8.41 9.39
CA LEU A 385 -38.25 -9.53 8.56
C LEU A 385 -39.28 -10.00 7.52
N PRO A 386 -40.60 -10.01 7.78
CA PRO A 386 -41.59 -10.32 6.76
C PRO A 386 -41.52 -9.40 5.54
N ALA A 387 -41.09 -8.14 5.72
CA ALA A 387 -40.87 -7.20 4.61
C ALA A 387 -39.52 -7.44 3.90
N CYS A 388 -38.50 -7.91 4.62
CA CYS A 388 -37.19 -8.19 4.04
C CYS A 388 -37.15 -9.52 3.26
N ARG A 389 -37.79 -10.57 3.77
CA ARG A 389 -37.76 -11.92 3.16
C ARG A 389 -38.16 -12.01 1.68
N PRO A 390 -39.18 -11.29 1.18
CA PRO A 390 -39.60 -11.46 -0.22
C PRO A 390 -38.67 -10.83 -1.25
N GLY A 391 -37.75 -9.93 -0.87
CA GLY A 391 -36.96 -9.18 -1.85
C GLY A 391 -35.55 -8.76 -1.43
N HIS A 392 -35.14 -9.03 -0.19
CA HIS A 392 -33.80 -8.68 0.28
C HIS A 392 -32.88 -9.89 0.38
N SER A 393 -31.59 -9.64 0.17
CA SER A 393 -30.52 -10.59 0.40
C SER A 393 -30.24 -10.70 1.90
N LEU A 394 -30.83 -11.71 2.54
CA LEU A 394 -30.64 -12.01 3.97
C LEU A 394 -29.58 -13.09 4.18
N ARG A 395 -28.66 -12.84 5.10
CA ARG A 395 -27.63 -13.77 5.55
C ARG A 395 -27.84 -14.12 7.02
N VAL A 396 -27.92 -15.41 7.33
CA VAL A 396 -27.94 -15.88 8.72
C VAL A 396 -26.54 -15.81 9.30
N LEU A 397 -26.43 -15.24 10.51
CA LEU A 397 -25.19 -15.15 11.26
C LEU A 397 -25.06 -16.36 12.20
N LEU A 398 -24.12 -17.24 11.86
CA LEU A 398 -23.81 -18.50 12.51
C LEU A 398 -22.76 -18.29 13.61
N GLY A 399 -23.12 -18.66 14.83
CA GLY A 399 -22.23 -18.61 16.00
C GLY A 399 -22.00 -17.20 16.56
N ASP A 400 -21.76 -17.12 17.87
CA ASP A 400 -21.67 -15.85 18.58
C ASP A 400 -20.50 -14.96 18.14
N ALA A 401 -19.38 -15.56 17.72
CA ALA A 401 -18.23 -14.83 17.20
C ALA A 401 -18.61 -14.01 15.96
N GLN A 402 -19.30 -14.61 14.98
CA GLN A 402 -19.73 -13.93 13.77
C GLN A 402 -20.76 -12.82 14.09
N ARG A 403 -21.68 -13.09 15.01
CA ARG A 403 -22.71 -12.13 15.43
C ARG A 403 -22.09 -10.90 16.11
N ARG A 404 -21.11 -11.09 16.99
CA ARG A 404 -20.35 -10.01 17.63
C ARG A 404 -19.57 -9.18 16.61
N LEU A 405 -18.93 -9.84 15.64
CA LEU A 405 -18.18 -9.15 14.57
C LEU A 405 -19.08 -8.24 13.73
N TRP A 406 -20.25 -8.73 13.32
CA TRP A 406 -21.21 -7.90 12.58
C TRP A 406 -21.76 -6.76 13.42
N LEU A 407 -22.04 -6.99 14.71
CA LEU A 407 -22.47 -5.93 15.62
C LEU A 407 -21.40 -4.83 15.75
N GLN A 408 -20.12 -5.19 15.92
CA GLN A 408 -19.00 -4.24 15.95
C GLN A 408 -18.89 -3.45 14.64
N ARG A 409 -19.07 -4.10 13.49
CA ARG A 409 -19.10 -3.44 12.19
C ARG A 409 -20.20 -2.37 12.13
N ALA A 410 -21.43 -2.72 12.50
CA ALA A 410 -22.56 -1.78 12.46
C ALA A 410 -22.40 -0.61 13.44
N GLN A 411 -21.79 -0.84 14.61
CA GLN A 411 -21.46 0.23 15.56
C GLN A 411 -20.46 1.21 14.96
N MET A 412 -19.43 0.72 14.30
CA MET A 412 -18.44 1.59 13.66
C MET A 412 -19.00 2.33 12.43
N ASP A 413 -19.80 1.66 11.60
CA ASP A 413 -20.51 2.32 10.48
C ASP A 413 -21.39 3.46 11.02
N THR A 414 -22.06 3.25 12.16
CA THR A 414 -22.81 4.30 12.86
C THR A 414 -21.91 5.46 13.28
N LEU A 415 -20.71 5.21 13.82
CA LEU A 415 -19.76 6.26 14.21
C LEU A 415 -19.22 7.05 13.01
N LEU A 416 -18.90 6.36 11.91
CA LEU A 416 -18.35 6.97 10.69
C LEU A 416 -19.37 7.88 10.00
N TYR A 417 -20.63 7.46 9.92
CA TYR A 417 -21.66 8.15 9.12
C TYR A 417 -22.63 9.02 9.92
N ASN A 418 -22.76 8.84 11.25
CA ASN A 418 -23.60 9.71 12.10
C ASN A 418 -22.80 10.75 12.89
N SER A 419 -21.48 10.84 12.72
CA SER A 419 -20.73 11.97 13.27
C SER A 419 -21.25 13.28 12.64
N PRO A 420 -21.44 14.36 13.43
CA PRO A 420 -22.06 15.61 12.94
C PRO A 420 -21.32 16.32 11.80
N GLY A 421 -20.12 15.85 11.40
CA GLY A 421 -19.39 16.31 10.21
C GLY A 421 -19.43 15.36 8.99
N ALA A 422 -20.22 14.28 9.02
CA ALA A 422 -20.25 13.26 7.96
C ALA A 422 -21.40 13.41 6.96
N ARG A 423 -22.22 14.46 7.04
CA ARG A 423 -23.15 14.83 5.97
C ARG A 423 -22.51 15.93 5.11
N PRO A 424 -22.56 15.80 3.77
CA PRO A 424 -22.00 16.79 2.86
C PRO A 424 -22.63 18.17 3.02
#